data_AF-A0A352NRP0-F1
#
_entry.id   AF-A0A352NRP0-F1
#
_cell.length_a   1.000
_cell.length_b   1.000
_cell.length_c   1.000
_cell.angle_alpha   90.00
_cell.angle_beta   90.00
_cell.angle_gamma   90.00
#
_symmetry.space_group_name_H-M   'P 1'
#
loop_
_entity.id
_entity.type
_entity.pdbx_description
1 polymer ?
#
loop_
_entity_poly.entity_id
_entity_poly.type
_entity_poly.pdbx_seq_one_letter_code
_entity_poly.pdbx_strand_id
1 'polypeptide(L)'
;MINELKNLFLAGIGSAAYTYEKAAKLIEEMVEKGKITVDEGKQLSEELKKTVIAKKEDIKPINKNDLAAILKDMNLASKEDISSINERLNKLENKIEEMTKA
;
A
#
# COMPACT_ATOMS: atom_id res chain seq x y z
N MET A 1 3.64 -12.53 -8.45
CA MET A 1 4.08 -12.00 -7.14
C MET A 1 4.24 -10.47 -7.10
N ILE A 2 5.00 -9.84 -8.01
CA ILE A 2 5.17 -8.36 -8.02
C ILE A 2 3.87 -7.61 -8.33
N ASN A 3 3.00 -8.19 -9.18
CA ASN A 3 1.72 -7.57 -9.52
C ASN A 3 0.72 -7.61 -8.36
N GLU A 4 0.70 -8.69 -7.56
CA GLU A 4 -0.17 -8.78 -6.38
C GLU A 4 0.27 -7.80 -5.28
N LEU A 5 1.58 -7.63 -5.06
CA LEU A 5 2.09 -6.63 -4.11
C LEU A 5 1.79 -5.20 -4.57
N LYS A 6 1.94 -4.91 -5.87
CA LYS A 6 1.56 -3.63 -6.46
C LYS A 6 0.06 -3.37 -6.30
N ASN A 7 -0.78 -4.38 -6.51
CA ASN A 7 -2.23 -4.28 -6.33
C ASN A 7 -2.61 -4.09 -4.87
N LEU A 8 -1.95 -4.77 -3.92
CA LEU A 8 -2.17 -4.57 -2.48
C LEU A 8 -1.75 -3.18 -2.03
N PHE A 9 -0.63 -2.66 -2.54
CA PHE A 9 -0.18 -1.29 -2.26
C PHE A 9 -1.12 -0.25 -2.86
N LEU A 10 -1.56 -0.43 -4.11
CA LEU A 10 -2.56 0.44 -4.75
C LEU A 10 -3.92 0.37 -4.04
N ALA A 11 -4.29 -0.80 -3.50
CA ALA A 11 -5.49 -0.95 -2.67
C ALA A 11 -5.32 -0.27 -1.30
N GLY A 12 -4.13 -0.32 -0.70
CA GLY A 12 -3.80 0.40 0.54
C GLY A 12 -3.82 1.92 0.38
N ILE A 13 -3.26 2.43 -0.72
CA ILE A 13 -3.33 3.86 -1.06
C ILE A 13 -4.75 4.26 -1.48
N GLY A 14 -5.44 3.41 -2.24
CA GLY A 14 -6.82 3.66 -2.67
C GLY A 14 -7.78 3.76 -1.49
N SER A 15 -7.74 2.80 -0.56
CA SER A 15 -8.56 2.83 0.66
C SER A 15 -8.26 4.01 1.57
N ALA A 16 -7.00 4.45 1.68
CA ALA A 16 -6.62 5.66 2.42
C ALA A 16 -7.08 6.97 1.71
N ALA A 17 -6.97 7.03 0.39
CA ALA A 17 -7.42 8.17 -0.41
C ALA A 17 -8.95 8.36 -0.39
N TYR A 18 -9.71 7.26 -0.32
CA TYR A 18 -11.18 7.27 -0.26
C TYR A 18 -11.78 7.56 1.13
N THR A 19 -10.97 7.85 2.16
CA THR A 19 -11.45 7.97 3.55
C THR A 19 -12.43 9.13 3.76
N TYR A 20 -12.13 10.32 3.23
CA TYR A 20 -13.02 11.49 3.38
C TYR A 20 -14.31 11.35 2.58
N GLU A 21 -14.21 11.02 1.28
CA GLU A 21 -15.38 10.90 0.40
C GLU A 21 -16.38 9.85 0.92
N LYS A 22 -15.87 8.72 1.42
CA LYS A 22 -16.72 7.66 1.99
C LYS A 22 -17.39 8.09 3.29
N ALA A 23 -16.67 8.80 4.16
CA ALA A 23 -17.20 9.29 5.43
C ALA A 23 -18.24 10.41 5.23
N ALA A 24 -17.99 11.36 4.31
CA ALA A 24 -18.95 12.40 3.95
C ALA A 24 -20.25 11.80 3.39
N LYS A 25 -20.14 10.80 2.51
CA LYS A 25 -21.31 10.08 1.96
C LYS A 25 -22.13 9.36 3.03
N LEU A 26 -21.48 8.76 4.04
CA LEU A 26 -22.19 8.13 5.15
C LEU A 26 -22.96 9.15 5.99
N ILE A 27 -22.42 10.35 6.18
CA ILE A 27 -23.10 11.45 6.89
C ILE A 27 -24.35 11.87 6.11
N GLU A 28 -24.23 12.05 4.80
CA GLU A 28 -25.35 12.38 3.91
C GLU A 28 -26.44 11.31 3.95
N GLU A 29 -26.07 10.02 3.89
CA GLU A 29 -27.02 8.92 4.03
C GLU A 29 -27.73 8.90 5.40
N MET A 30 -27.07 9.33 6.47
CA MET A 30 -27.69 9.43 7.80
C MET A 30 -28.70 10.58 7.87
N VAL A 31 -28.46 11.69 7.16
CA VAL A 31 -29.41 12.79 7.00
C VAL A 31 -30.61 12.33 6.18
N GLU A 32 -30.38 11.70 5.03
CA GLU A 32 -31.45 11.18 4.16
C GLU A 32 -32.34 10.15 4.87
N LYS A 33 -31.73 9.28 5.70
CA LYS A 33 -32.45 8.28 6.49
C LYS A 33 -33.12 8.86 7.74
N GLY A 34 -33.01 10.17 7.98
CA GLY A 34 -33.57 10.86 9.16
C GLY A 34 -32.94 10.42 10.47
N LYS A 35 -31.75 9.80 10.45
CA LYS A 35 -31.01 9.38 11.65
C LYS A 35 -30.34 10.55 12.36
N ILE A 36 -30.02 11.60 11.61
CA ILE A 36 -29.50 12.88 12.10
C ILE A 36 -30.21 14.02 11.36
N THR A 37 -30.24 15.20 11.96
CA THR A 37 -30.79 16.39 11.31
C THR A 37 -29.83 16.95 10.25
N VAL A 38 -30.36 17.78 9.34
CA VAL A 38 -29.56 18.46 8.30
C VAL A 38 -28.46 19.33 8.92
N ASP A 39 -28.74 19.99 10.04
CA ASP A 39 -27.79 20.87 10.72
C ASP A 39 -26.68 20.07 11.42
N GLU A 40 -27.00 18.95 12.05
CA GLU A 40 -26.00 18.03 12.62
C GLU A 40 -25.13 17.42 11.52
N GLY A 41 -25.71 17.04 10.37
CA GLY A 41 -24.97 16.53 9.23
C GLY A 41 -23.97 17.55 8.66
N LYS A 42 -24.38 18.83 8.55
CA LYS A 42 -23.49 19.93 8.15
C LYS A 42 -22.35 20.13 9.13
N GLN A 43 -22.63 20.17 10.43
CA GLN A 43 -21.60 20.34 11.45
C GLN A 43 -20.59 19.18 11.43
N LEU A 44 -21.08 17.94 11.36
CA LEU A 44 -20.24 16.75 11.33
C LEU A 44 -19.37 16.68 10.07
N SER A 45 -19.89 17.14 8.92
CA SER A 45 -19.12 17.22 7.67
C SER A 45 -17.99 18.25 7.75
N GLU A 46 -18.24 19.40 8.37
CA GLU A 46 -17.22 20.45 8.60
C GLU A 46 -16.13 19.98 9.58
N GLU A 47 -16.50 19.31 10.68
CA GLU A 47 -15.55 18.73 11.63
C GLU A 47 -14.71 17.62 11.00
N LEU A 48 -15.34 16.76 10.20
CA LEU A 48 -14.65 15.72 9.43
C LEU A 48 -13.61 16.34 8.48
N LYS A 49 -13.98 17.39 7.74
CA LYS A 49 -13.08 18.11 6.83
C LYS A 49 -11.89 18.70 7.57
N LYS A 50 -12.12 19.37 8.70
CA LYS A 50 -11.04 19.92 9.55
C LYS A 50 -10.10 18.83 10.05
N THR A 51 -10.66 17.71 10.51
CA THR A 51 -9.89 16.58 11.04
C THR A 51 -9.03 15.92 9.95
N VAL A 52 -9.58 15.74 8.75
CA VAL A 52 -8.83 15.18 7.62
C VAL A 52 -7.71 16.10 7.17
N ILE A 53 -7.95 17.42 7.11
CA ILE A 53 -6.91 18.40 6.76
C ILE A 53 -5.79 18.38 7.81
N ALA A 54 -6.13 18.41 9.10
CA ALA A 54 -5.14 18.34 10.18
C ALA A 54 -4.33 17.04 10.13
N LYS A 55 -4.98 15.89 9.93
CA LYS A 55 -4.28 14.60 9.80
C LYS A 55 -3.47 14.47 8.52
N LYS A 56 -3.83 15.17 7.44
CA LYS A 56 -3.04 15.17 6.20
C LYS A 56 -1.66 15.78 6.40
N GLU A 57 -1.51 16.71 7.35
CA GLU A 57 -0.21 17.28 7.72
C GLU A 57 0.66 16.28 8.50
N ASP A 58 0.04 15.39 9.29
CA ASP A 58 0.73 14.33 10.05
C ASP A 58 1.07 13.09 9.21
N ILE A 59 0.33 12.84 8.12
CA ILE A 59 0.62 11.73 7.19
C ILE A 59 1.76 12.16 6.28
N LYS A 60 3.00 11.88 6.71
CA LYS A 60 4.15 11.96 5.80
C LYS A 60 3.91 11.03 4.61
N PRO A 61 3.92 11.54 3.36
CA PRO A 61 3.85 10.66 2.20
C PRO A 61 5.07 9.73 2.23
N ILE A 62 4.82 8.42 2.26
CA ILE A 62 5.88 7.41 2.20
C ILE A 62 6.69 7.67 0.93
N ASN A 63 7.95 8.06 1.12
CA ASN A 63 8.84 8.30 -0.01
C ASN A 63 9.52 6.99 -0.44
N LYS A 64 10.24 7.02 -1.57
CA LYS A 64 10.93 5.83 -2.10
C LYS A 64 11.95 5.23 -1.12
N ASN A 65 12.61 6.06 -0.31
CA ASN A 65 13.61 5.62 0.65
C ASN A 65 12.97 4.96 1.87
N ASP A 66 11.84 5.50 2.36
CA ASP A 66 11.06 4.90 3.45
C ASP A 66 10.55 3.51 3.03
N LEU A 67 10.06 3.39 1.79
CA LEU A 67 9.63 2.11 1.24
C LEU A 67 10.81 1.14 1.10
N ALA A 68 11.96 1.58 0.59
CA ALA A 68 13.15 0.75 0.50
C ALA A 68 13.65 0.26 1.87
N ALA A 69 13.56 1.10 2.90
CA ALA A 69 13.90 0.73 4.27
C ALA A 69 12.96 -0.36 4.81
N ILE A 70 11.64 -0.18 4.67
CA ILE A 70 10.65 -1.18 5.09
C ILE A 70 10.87 -2.52 4.39
N LEU A 71 11.10 -2.51 3.06
CA LEU A 71 11.34 -3.73 2.30
C LEU A 71 12.64 -4.43 2.71
N LYS A 72 13.66 -3.66 3.09
CA LYS A 72 14.93 -4.18 3.62
C LYS A 72 14.76 -4.78 5.02
N ASP A 73 13.98 -4.15 5.89
CA ASP A 73 13.67 -4.65 7.24
C ASP A 73 12.87 -5.95 7.20
N MET A 74 12.02 -6.13 6.18
CA MET A 74 11.33 -7.39 5.91
C MET A 74 12.24 -8.51 5.37
N ASN A 75 13.55 -8.26 5.26
CA ASN A 75 14.58 -9.19 4.79
C ASN A 75 14.23 -9.80 3.41
N LEU A 76 13.64 -9.00 2.53
CA LEU A 76 13.25 -9.43 1.19
C LEU A 76 14.48 -9.47 0.27
N ALA A 77 14.62 -10.55 -0.50
CA ALA A 77 15.67 -10.66 -1.51
C ALA A 77 15.47 -9.63 -2.63
N SER A 78 16.54 -8.92 -2.99
CA SER A 78 16.54 -7.99 -4.12
C SER A 78 16.56 -8.75 -5.45
N LYS A 79 16.30 -8.02 -6.54
CA LYS A 79 16.37 -8.60 -7.89
C LYS A 79 17.79 -9.03 -8.22
N GLU A 80 18.77 -8.27 -7.75
CA GLU A 80 20.20 -8.53 -7.89
C GLU A 80 20.59 -9.82 -7.15
N ASP A 81 20.09 -10.01 -5.92
CA ASP A 81 20.32 -11.24 -5.14
C ASP A 81 19.82 -12.48 -5.90
N ILE A 82 18.59 -12.42 -6.42
CA ILE A 82 17.99 -13.51 -7.21
C ILE A 82 18.78 -13.78 -8.49
N SER A 83 19.21 -12.73 -9.18
CA SER A 83 20.01 -12.87 -10.40
C SER A 83 21.35 -13.56 -10.12
N SER A 84 22.03 -13.18 -9.03
CA SER A 84 23.30 -13.79 -8.64
C SER A 84 23.16 -15.27 -8.27
N ILE A 85 22.05 -15.62 -7.59
CA ILE A 85 21.74 -16.99 -7.21
C ILE A 85 21.47 -17.82 -8.47
N ASN A 86 20.66 -17.33 -9.40
CA ASN A 86 20.37 -18.02 -10.66
C ASN A 86 21.64 -18.24 -11.50
N GLU A 87 22.53 -17.25 -11.57
CA GLU A 87 23.79 -17.41 -12.30
C GLU A 87 24.69 -18.48 -11.67
N ARG A 88 24.76 -18.52 -10.34
CA ARG A 88 25.48 -19.58 -9.61
C ARG A 88 24.82 -20.94 -9.80
N LEU A 89 23.49 -20.99 -9.81
CA LEU A 89 22.71 -22.20 -10.04
C LEU A 89 23.01 -22.77 -11.43
N ASN A 90 22.93 -21.94 -12.47
CA ASN A 90 23.24 -22.34 -13.85
C ASN A 90 24.68 -22.86 -14.00
N LYS A 91 25.66 -22.21 -13.34
CA LYS A 91 27.06 -22.68 -13.35
C LYS A 91 27.21 -24.05 -12.69
N LEU A 92 26.49 -24.29 -11.59
CA LEU A 92 26.46 -25.58 -10.90
C LEU A 92 25.77 -26.65 -11.74
N GLU A 93 24.62 -26.33 -12.33
CA GLU A 93 23.87 -27.23 -13.21
C GLU A 93 24.72 -27.67 -14.41
N ASN A 94 25.35 -26.73 -15.11
CA ASN A 94 26.25 -27.05 -16.23
C ASN A 94 27.41 -27.96 -15.81
N LYS A 95 28.02 -27.68 -14.65
CA LYS A 95 29.13 -28.48 -14.13
C LYS A 95 28.70 -29.90 -13.74
N ILE A 96 27.51 -30.06 -13.18
CA ILE A 96 26.91 -31.38 -12.89
C ILE A 96 26.62 -32.12 -14.21
N GLU A 97 26.13 -31.43 -15.23
CA GLU A 97 25.85 -32.01 -16.55
C GLU A 97 27.13 -32.49 -17.25
N GLU A 98 28.22 -31.72 -17.16
CA GLU A 98 29.54 -32.12 -17.65
C GLU A 98 30.10 -33.34 -16.90
N MET A 99 29.85 -33.43 -15.59
CA MET A 99 30.29 -34.57 -14.76
C MET A 99 29.44 -35.84 -14.94
N THR A 100 28.17 -35.71 -15.37
CA THR A 100 27.28 -36.86 -15.61
C THR A 100 27.29 -37.34 -17.07
N LYS A 101 27.85 -36.57 -18.00
CA LYS A 101 28.08 -36.97 -19.41
C LYS A 101 29.43 -37.67 -19.64
N ALA A 102 30.27 -37.79 -18.62
CA ALA A 102 31.53 -38.57 -18.62
C ALA A 102 31.31 -39.93 -17.93
#